data_AF-A0A377K6A3-F1
#
_entry.id   AF-A0A377K6A3-F1
#
_cell.length_a   1.000
_cell.length_b   1.000
_cell.length_c   1.000
_cell.angle_alpha   90.00
_cell.angle_beta   90.00
_cell.angle_gamma   90.00
#
_symmetry.space_group_name_H-M   'P 1'
#
loop_
_entity.id
_entity.type
_entity.pdbx_description
1 polymer ?
#
loop_
_entity_poly.entity_id
_entity_poly.type
_entity_poly.pdbx_seq_one_letter_code
_entity_poly.pdbx_strand_id
1 'polypeptide(L)'
;MEAIRCAGQKDWQGATKLMASSESACLQAHKIQTALISQDEGCGKIEVNLILIHAQDHLMNAILCQDLAREIISLRKELHA
;
A
#
# COMPACT_ATOMS: atom_id res chain seq x y z
N MET A 1 3.97 7.64 -0.85
CA MET A 1 4.68 8.64 -1.69
C MET A 1 5.82 9.35 -0.97
N GLU A 2 5.67 9.75 0.29
CA GLU A 2 6.73 10.48 1.03
C GLU A 2 8.06 9.70 1.12
N ALA A 3 8.01 8.37 1.27
CA ALA A 3 9.22 7.55 1.24
C ALA A 3 10.07 7.73 -0.03
N ILE A 4 9.43 7.87 -1.19
CA ILE A 4 10.12 8.14 -2.47
C ILE A 4 10.78 9.53 -2.43
N ARG A 5 10.12 10.52 -1.80
CA ARG A 5 10.68 11.88 -1.65
C ARG A 5 11.91 11.87 -0.73
N CYS A 6 11.86 11.18 0.40
CA CYS A 6 13.03 10.97 1.28
C CYS A 6 14.18 10.31 0.51
N ALA A 7 13.90 9.26 -0.25
CA ALA A 7 14.92 8.61 -1.09
C ALA A 7 15.49 9.55 -2.17
N GLY A 8 14.68 10.46 -2.73
CA GLY A 8 15.14 11.52 -3.63
C GLY A 8 16.12 12.50 -2.99
N GLN A 9 16.04 12.68 -1.66
CA GLN A 9 16.96 13.49 -0.86
C GLN A 9 18.11 12.67 -0.26
N LYS A 10 18.23 11.39 -0.63
CA LYS A 10 19.17 10.41 -0.05
C LYS A 10 18.96 10.16 1.45
N ASP A 11 17.80 10.52 1.99
CA ASP A 11 17.39 10.15 3.35
C ASP A 11 16.85 8.72 3.35
N TRP A 12 17.77 7.76 3.37
CA TRP A 12 17.43 6.33 3.33
C TRP A 12 16.73 5.87 4.61
N GLN A 13 17.07 6.45 5.75
CA GLN A 13 16.48 6.06 7.03
C GLN A 13 15.03 6.55 7.13
N GLY A 14 14.76 7.79 6.71
CA GLY A 14 13.39 8.30 6.60
C GLY A 14 12.56 7.51 5.61
N ALA A 15 13.13 7.19 4.44
CA ALA A 15 12.46 6.34 3.44
C ALA A 15 12.07 4.97 4.01
N THR A 16 12.99 4.29 4.71
CA THR A 16 12.71 3.00 5.36
C THR A 16 11.63 3.11 6.44
N LYS A 17 11.67 4.14 7.30
CA LYS A 17 10.65 4.36 8.33
C LYS A 17 9.26 4.58 7.74
N LEU A 18 9.18 5.43 6.71
CA LEU A 18 7.92 5.73 6.03
C LEU A 18 7.36 4.51 5.28
N MET A 19 8.22 3.70 4.66
CA MET A 19 7.79 2.43 4.05
C MET A 19 7.20 1.48 5.09
N ALA A 20 7.87 1.28 6.23
CA ALA A 20 7.37 0.42 7.30
C ALA A 20 6.02 0.91 7.86
N SER A 21 5.86 2.22 8.05
CA SER A 21 4.59 2.81 8.47
C SER A 21 3.48 2.56 7.44
N SER A 22 3.79 2.72 6.15
CA SER A 22 2.84 2.48 5.06
C SER A 22 2.43 1.00 4.99
N GLU A 23 3.37 0.06 5.18
CA GLU A 23 3.10 -1.39 5.18
C GLU A 23 2.20 -1.78 6.35
N SER A 24 2.45 -1.22 7.53
CA SER A 24 1.60 -1.44 8.70
C SER A 24 0.16 -0.97 8.45
N ALA A 25 -0.01 0.24 7.90
CA ALA A 25 -1.34 0.78 7.61
C ALA A 25 -2.08 -0.04 6.54
N CYS A 26 -1.40 -0.40 5.43
CA CYS A 26 -2.01 -1.19 4.37
C CYS A 26 -2.35 -2.61 4.85
N LEU A 27 -1.54 -3.21 5.71
CA LEU A 27 -1.84 -4.52 6.30
C LEU A 27 -3.13 -4.49 7.14
N GLN A 28 -3.38 -3.42 7.90
CA GLN A 28 -4.62 -3.30 8.67
C GLN A 28 -5.84 -3.16 7.75
N ALA A 29 -5.75 -2.31 6.72
CA ALA A 29 -6.82 -2.15 5.74
C ALA A 29 -7.07 -3.44 4.94
N HIS A 30 -6.02 -4.15 4.54
CA HIS A 30 -6.09 -5.42 3.82
C HIS A 30 -6.75 -6.53 4.66
N LYS A 31 -6.54 -6.55 5.97
CA LYS A 31 -7.25 -7.48 6.87
C LYS A 31 -8.75 -7.26 6.86
N ILE A 32 -9.19 -6.00 6.85
CA ILE A 32 -10.62 -5.66 6.76
C ILE A 32 -11.17 -6.10 5.41
N GLN A 33 -10.47 -5.80 4.30
CA GLN A 33 -10.86 -6.28 2.97
C GLN A 33 -10.97 -7.81 2.91
N THR A 34 -9.99 -8.53 3.49
CA THR A 34 -10.00 -10.00 3.56
C THR A 34 -11.21 -10.51 4.35
N ALA A 35 -11.54 -9.86 5.47
CA ALA A 35 -12.70 -10.23 6.27
C ALA A 35 -14.02 -10.01 5.51
N LEU A 36 -14.14 -8.91 4.76
CA LEU A 36 -15.30 -8.65 3.89
C LEU A 36 -15.44 -9.72 2.79
N ILE A 37 -14.35 -10.05 2.10
CA ILE A 37 -14.35 -11.12 1.08
C ILE A 37 -14.75 -12.47 1.70
N SER A 38 -14.24 -12.76 2.90
CA SER A 38 -14.56 -14.01 3.60
C SER A 38 -16.05 -14.09 3.99
N GLN A 39 -16.63 -12.97 4.43
CA GLN A 39 -18.05 -12.87 4.77
C GLN A 39 -18.97 -12.96 3.54
N ASP A 40 -18.49 -12.53 2.37
CA ASP A 40 -19.25 -12.66 1.13
C ASP A 40 -19.44 -14.13 0.72
N GLU A 41 -18.52 -15.01 1.15
CA GLU A 41 -18.47 -16.44 0.78
C GLU A 41 -18.53 -16.68 -0.75
N GLY A 42 -18.20 -15.67 -1.55
CA GLY A 42 -18.32 -15.70 -3.02
C GLY A 42 -19.77 -15.82 -3.51
N CYS A 43 -20.74 -15.57 -2.65
CA CYS A 43 -22.17 -15.68 -2.95
C CYS A 43 -22.86 -14.31 -3.03
N GLY A 44 -22.12 -13.20 -2.97
CA GLY A 44 -22.70 -11.86 -3.02
C GLY A 44 -23.55 -11.52 -1.79
N LYS A 45 -23.16 -12.03 -0.61
CA LYS A 45 -23.87 -11.79 0.65
C LYS A 45 -23.68 -10.36 1.17
N ILE A 46 -22.61 -9.69 0.75
CA ILE A 46 -22.35 -8.30 1.13
C ILE A 46 -23.00 -7.35 0.13
N GLU A 47 -23.71 -6.35 0.65
CA GLU A 47 -24.21 -5.25 -0.18
C GLU A 47 -23.04 -4.41 -0.72
N VAL A 48 -22.82 -4.50 -2.03
CA VAL A 48 -21.82 -3.72 -2.72
C VAL A 48 -22.38 -2.35 -3.10
N ASN A 49 -21.81 -1.30 -2.52
CA ASN A 49 -22.12 0.08 -2.88
C ASN A 49 -20.88 0.81 -3.42
N LEU A 50 -21.10 1.99 -4.01
CA LEU A 50 -20.04 2.79 -4.62
C LEU A 50 -18.91 3.15 -3.66
N ILE A 51 -19.23 3.40 -2.38
CA ILE A 51 -18.22 3.74 -1.36
C ILE A 51 -17.33 2.53 -1.08
N LEU A 52 -17.91 1.33 -0.97
CA LEU A 52 -17.16 0.10 -0.76
C LEU A 52 -16.25 -0.22 -1.95
N ILE A 53 -16.73 -0.05 -3.17
CA ILE A 53 -15.92 -0.20 -4.39
C ILE A 53 -14.75 0.79 -4.35
N HIS A 54 -15.04 2.06 -4.12
CA HIS A 54 -14.02 3.11 -4.08
C HIS A 54 -12.96 2.87 -2.99
N ALA A 55 -13.36 2.37 -1.82
CA ALA A 55 -12.44 2.01 -0.76
C ALA A 55 -11.52 0.85 -1.17
N GLN A 56 -12.04 -0.16 -1.86
CA GLN A 56 -11.23 -1.27 -2.40
C GLN A 56 -10.27 -0.80 -3.49
N ASP A 57 -10.71 0.08 -4.40
CA ASP A 57 -9.86 0.67 -5.44
C ASP A 57 -8.68 1.44 -4.82
N HIS A 58 -8.94 2.25 -3.80
CA HIS A 58 -7.89 2.98 -3.08
C HIS A 58 -6.90 2.05 -2.40
N LEU A 59 -7.39 1.00 -1.74
CA LEU A 59 -6.54 0.05 -1.03
C LEU A 59 -5.63 -0.71 -2.00
N MET A 60 -6.19 -1.23 -3.10
CA MET A 60 -5.39 -1.96 -4.09
C MET A 60 -4.38 -1.04 -4.80
N ASN A 61 -4.77 0.20 -5.10
CA ASN A 61 -3.85 1.19 -5.65
C ASN A 61 -2.72 1.54 -4.66
N ALA A 62 -3.03 1.66 -3.36
CA ALA A 62 -2.04 1.92 -2.32
C ALA A 62 -1.04 0.77 -2.22
N ILE A 63 -1.50 -0.48 -2.21
CA ILE A 63 -0.64 -1.68 -2.18
C ILE A 63 0.30 -1.70 -3.39
N LEU A 64 -0.24 -1.52 -4.61
CA LEU A 64 0.57 -1.47 -5.82
C LEU A 64 1.60 -0.33 -5.77
N CYS A 65 1.18 0.86 -5.30
CA CYS A 65 2.07 2.00 -5.13
C CYS A 65 3.20 1.73 -4.13
N GLN A 66 2.97 0.92 -3.08
CA GLN A 66 4.03 0.52 -2.15
C GLN A 66 5.06 -0.38 -2.80
N ASP A 67 4.63 -1.35 -3.61
CA ASP A 67 5.55 -2.23 -4.31
C ASP A 67 6.40 -1.46 -5.30
N LEU A 68 5.79 -0.58 -6.09
CA LEU A 68 6.52 0.32 -6.99
C LEU A 68 7.45 1.28 -6.22
N ALA A 69 7.02 1.79 -5.07
CA ALA A 69 7.87 2.64 -4.24
C ALA A 69 9.12 1.91 -3.75
N ARG A 70 9.00 0.63 -3.39
CA ARG A 70 10.13 -0.20 -2.95
C ARG A 70 11.17 -0.35 -4.07
N GLU A 71 10.72 -0.67 -5.28
CA GLU A 71 11.59 -0.78 -6.46
C GLU A 71 12.27 0.56 -6.80
N ILE A 72 11.51 1.66 -6.79
CA ILE A 72 12.07 3.00 -7.04
C ILE A 72 13.13 3.37 -6.01
N ILE A 73 12.91 3.05 -4.73
CA ILE A 73 13.89 3.31 -3.66
C ILE A 73 15.14 2.44 -3.86
N SER A 74 14.97 1.16 -4.24
CA SER A 74 16.11 0.26 -4.53
C SER A 74 16.96 0.79 -5.68
N LEU A 75 16.33 1.12 -6.80
CA LEU A 75 17.02 1.67 -7.98
C LEU A 75 17.79 2.96 -7.65
N ARG A 76 17.22 3.83 -6.81
CA ARG A 76 17.91 5.06 -6.35
C ARG A 76 19.13 4.76 -5.48
N LYS A 77 19.11 3.69 -4.67
CA LYS A 77 20.28 3.27 -3.89
C LYS A 77 21.37 2.71 -4.79
N GLU A 78 21.02 1.90 -5.78
CA GLU A 78 21.98 1.34 -6.74
C GLU A 78 22.67 2.41 -7.58
N LEU A 79 21.94 3.42 -8.06
CA LEU A 79 22.49 4.55 -8.83
C LEU A 79 23.42 5.46 -8.01
N HIS A 80 23.41 5.35 -6.69
CA HIS A 80 24.18 6.19 -5.78
C HIS A 80 25.13 5.41 -4.86
N ALA A 81 25.30 4.10 -5.13
CA ALA A 81 26.33 3.25 -4.55
C ALA A 81 27.67 3.50 -5.24
#